data_AF-A0A368GNT7-F1
#
_entry.id   AF-A0A368GNT7-F1
#
_cell.length_a   1.000
_cell.length_b   1.000
_cell.length_c   1.000
_cell.angle_alpha   90.00
_cell.angle_beta   90.00
_cell.angle_gamma   90.00
#
_symmetry.space_group_name_H-M   'P 1'
#
loop_
_entity.id
_entity.type
_entity.pdbx_description
1 polymer ?
#
loop_
_entity_poly.entity_id
_entity_poly.type
_entity_poly.pdbx_seq_one_letter_code
_entity_poly.pdbx_strand_id
1 'polypeptide(L)'
;MKACAAETDGVEGRPPILVEHLSSLAAKKCTVDCQHGGTVLDDCSCKCAYGFSGKQCEILAKQASFTDSSCGVINVHDDGVLSLSTFPEPREKTTFCQWLLESSDPWAMIEVSVERLGLDGEDVRPGARCNDFFTAFGEQEQVGP
;
A
#
# COMPACT_ATOMS: atom_id res chain seq x y z
N MET A 1 -3.44 8.88 22.35
CA MET A 1 -3.09 9.74 21.21
C MET A 1 -3.88 9.24 20.00
N LYS A 2 -4.53 10.11 19.23
CA LYS A 2 -5.31 9.71 18.06
C LYS A 2 -4.49 9.99 16.81
N ALA A 3 -3.96 8.95 16.19
CA ALA A 3 -3.42 9.03 14.83
C ALA A 3 -4.58 8.90 13.84
N CYS A 4 -4.48 9.55 12.68
CA CYS A 4 -5.45 9.39 11.60
C CYS A 4 -5.28 8.02 10.94
N ALA A 5 -5.93 7.00 11.50
CA ALA A 5 -6.22 5.75 10.81
C ALA A 5 -7.57 5.90 10.07
N ALA A 6 -7.60 5.53 8.79
CA ALA A 6 -8.84 5.46 8.03
C ALA A 6 -9.41 4.03 8.15
N GLU A 7 -10.41 3.84 9.01
CA GLU A 7 -11.21 2.61 9.04
C GLU A 7 -12.30 2.69 7.96
N THR A 8 -12.42 1.65 7.13
CA THR A 8 -13.52 1.54 6.16
C THR A 8 -14.69 0.76 6.77
N ASP A 9 -15.86 1.39 6.80
CA ASP A 9 -17.13 0.84 7.26
C ASP A 9 -17.50 -0.49 6.58
N GLY A 10 -17.76 -1.51 7.40
CA GLY A 10 -18.41 -2.75 7.00
C GLY A 10 -19.91 -2.54 6.75
N VAL A 11 -20.42 -3.09 5.64
CA VAL A 11 -21.86 -3.12 5.35
C VAL A 11 -22.36 -4.56 5.34
N GLU A 12 -23.29 -4.83 6.24
CA GLU A 12 -24.01 -6.08 6.48
C GLU A 12 -25.08 -6.37 5.40
N GLY A 13 -25.33 -7.66 5.14
CA GLY A 13 -26.01 -8.15 3.94
C GLY A 13 -27.54 -8.27 3.92
N ARG A 14 -28.09 -8.65 2.75
CA ARG A 14 -29.14 -9.69 2.53
C ARG A 14 -29.42 -9.93 1.02
N PRO A 15 -29.80 -11.17 0.59
CA PRO A 15 -30.10 -11.58 -0.80
C PRO A 15 -31.62 -11.38 -1.13
N PRO A 16 -32.18 -11.59 -2.36
CA PRO A 16 -31.83 -12.52 -3.45
C PRO A 16 -31.85 -11.87 -4.88
N ILE A 17 -31.46 -12.53 -5.97
CA ILE A 17 -32.33 -13.31 -6.88
C ILE A 17 -31.41 -13.98 -7.91
N LEU A 18 -31.58 -15.30 -8.06
CA LEU A 18 -30.94 -16.13 -9.07
C LEU A 18 -31.43 -15.71 -10.46
N VAL A 19 -30.58 -15.04 -11.23
CA VAL A 19 -30.77 -14.91 -12.69
C VAL A 19 -29.68 -15.74 -13.35
N GLU A 20 -30.07 -16.98 -13.68
CA GLU A 20 -29.37 -17.85 -14.61
C GLU A 20 -29.25 -17.15 -15.96
N HIS A 21 -28.13 -16.49 -16.21
CA HIS A 21 -27.69 -16.16 -17.57
C HIS A 21 -26.42 -16.95 -17.88
N LEU A 22 -26.66 -18.10 -18.51
CA LEU A 22 -25.69 -18.91 -19.22
C LEU A 22 -24.95 -18.07 -20.27
N SER A 23 -23.80 -17.51 -19.88
CA SER A 23 -22.82 -16.91 -20.78
C SER A 23 -21.54 -17.72 -20.72
N SER A 24 -21.47 -18.74 -21.59
CA SER A 24 -20.25 -19.35 -22.13
C SER A 24 -19.11 -19.67 -21.14
N LEU A 25 -19.07 -20.94 -20.72
CA LEU A 25 -17.90 -21.62 -20.18
C LEU A 25 -16.76 -21.66 -21.22
N ALA A 26 -16.04 -20.56 -21.31
CA ALA A 26 -14.59 -20.59 -21.34
C ALA A 26 -14.16 -19.57 -20.29
N ALA A 27 -14.15 -19.98 -19.01
CA ALA A 27 -13.36 -19.26 -18.03
C ALA A 27 -11.93 -19.29 -18.55
N LYS A 28 -11.53 -18.27 -19.30
CA LYS A 28 -10.14 -18.03 -19.64
C LYS A 28 -9.47 -17.87 -18.30
N LYS A 29 -8.83 -18.94 -17.82
CA LYS A 29 -7.93 -18.83 -16.69
C LYS A 29 -6.81 -17.93 -17.16
N CYS A 30 -6.92 -16.66 -16.81
CA CYS A 30 -5.83 -15.73 -16.98
C CYS A 30 -4.66 -16.29 -16.17
N THR A 31 -3.52 -16.47 -16.84
CA THR A 31 -2.29 -16.96 -16.21
C THR A 31 -1.41 -15.80 -15.71
N VAL A 32 -1.93 -14.57 -15.77
CA VAL A 32 -1.22 -13.38 -15.30
C VAL A 32 -1.29 -13.33 -13.78
N ASP A 33 -0.16 -12.99 -13.17
CA ASP A 33 -0.05 -12.74 -11.74
C ASP A 33 0.12 -11.23 -11.52
N CYS A 34 -0.81 -10.63 -10.78
CA CYS A 34 -0.78 -9.20 -10.50
C CYS A 34 -0.13 -8.98 -9.14
N GLN A 35 1.02 -8.32 -9.13
CA GLN A 35 1.82 -8.07 -7.94
C GLN A 35 1.24 -6.92 -7.12
N HIS A 36 1.72 -6.78 -5.88
CA HIS A 36 1.50 -5.61 -5.02
C HIS A 36 0.03 -5.20 -4.85
N GLY A 37 -0.85 -6.19 -4.65
CA GLY A 37 -2.29 -5.96 -4.47
C GLY A 37 -3.04 -5.60 -5.76
N GLY A 38 -2.45 -5.88 -6.93
CA GLY A 38 -3.14 -5.77 -8.21
C GLY A 38 -4.26 -6.80 -8.38
N THR A 39 -5.27 -6.46 -9.18
CA THR A 39 -6.41 -7.35 -9.47
C THR A 39 -6.46 -7.70 -10.96
N VAL A 40 -6.71 -8.98 -11.25
CA VAL A 40 -6.88 -9.48 -12.63
C VAL A 40 -8.24 -9.05 -13.16
N LEU A 41 -8.27 -8.40 -14.31
CA LEU A 41 -9.48 -8.00 -15.03
C LEU A 41 -9.94 -9.08 -16.03
N ASP A 42 -11.17 -8.95 -16.53
CA ASP A 42 -11.78 -9.90 -17.49
C ASP A 42 -10.99 -10.03 -18.81
N ASP A 43 -10.20 -9.02 -19.18
CA ASP A 43 -9.33 -9.01 -20.35
C ASP A 43 -7.92 -9.60 -20.09
N CYS A 44 -7.72 -10.20 -18.92
CA CYS A 44 -6.43 -10.70 -18.43
C CYS A 44 -5.34 -9.62 -18.29
N SER A 45 -5.72 -8.36 -18.11
CA SER A 45 -4.81 -7.29 -17.68
C SER A 45 -4.88 -7.07 -16.16
N CYS A 46 -3.86 -6.42 -15.61
CA CYS A 46 -3.83 -6.07 -14.19
C CYS A 46 -4.32 -4.64 -13.96
N LYS A 47 -5.27 -4.48 -13.03
CA LYS A 47 -5.57 -3.20 -12.39
C LYS A 47 -4.70 -3.04 -11.15
N CYS A 48 -3.78 -2.09 -11.19
CA CYS A 48 -2.83 -1.87 -10.10
C CYS A 48 -3.42 -1.11 -8.92
N ALA A 49 -2.95 -1.47 -7.73
CA ALA A 49 -3.19 -0.71 -6.51
C ALA A 49 -2.52 0.68 -6.60
N TYR A 50 -2.93 1.59 -5.72
CA TYR A 50 -2.31 2.91 -5.63
C TYR A 50 -0.80 2.79 -5.39
N GLY A 51 -0.02 3.62 -6.09
CA GLY A 51 1.45 3.61 -5.99
C GLY A 51 2.15 2.63 -6.93
N PHE A 52 1.43 1.76 -7.63
CA PHE A 52 2.00 0.78 -8.55
C PHE A 52 1.53 0.94 -10.00
N SER A 53 2.36 0.51 -10.94
CA SER A 53 2.12 0.48 -12.38
C SER A 53 2.91 -0.66 -13.03
N GLY A 54 2.81 -0.80 -14.35
CA GLY A 54 3.39 -1.93 -15.08
C GLY A 54 2.33 -2.89 -15.58
N LYS A 55 2.76 -3.95 -16.28
CA LYS A 55 1.81 -4.95 -16.83
C LYS A 55 1.27 -5.88 -15.74
N GLN A 56 2.09 -6.11 -14.72
CA GLN A 56 1.83 -6.97 -13.57
C GLN A 56 1.90 -6.16 -12.27
N CYS A 57 1.85 -4.82 -12.34
CA CYS A 57 1.96 -3.94 -11.17
C CYS A 57 3.33 -4.01 -10.45
N GLU A 58 4.36 -4.35 -11.21
CA GLU A 58 5.73 -4.57 -10.75
C GLU A 58 6.56 -3.28 -10.57
N ILE A 59 6.02 -2.11 -10.94
CA ILE A 59 6.74 -0.84 -10.98
C ILE A 59 6.16 0.14 -9.96
N LEU A 60 7.02 0.85 -9.24
CA LEU A 60 6.63 2.00 -8.42
C LEU A 60 6.23 3.18 -9.31
N ALA A 61 4.92 3.45 -9.42
CA ALA A 61 4.35 4.41 -10.37
C ALA A 61 4.83 5.85 -10.19
N LYS A 62 5.28 6.19 -8.98
CA LYS A 62 5.68 7.53 -8.59
C LYS A 62 7.16 7.65 -8.26
N GLN A 63 7.98 6.68 -8.68
CA GLN A 63 9.42 6.68 -8.41
C GLN A 63 10.12 7.96 -8.90
N ALA A 64 9.72 8.48 -10.07
CA ALA A 64 10.25 9.74 -10.61
C ALA A 64 9.87 10.99 -9.79
N SER A 65 8.90 10.87 -8.87
CA SER A 65 8.45 11.94 -7.99
C SER A 65 9.05 11.83 -6.58
N PHE A 66 9.89 10.82 -6.31
CA PHE A 66 10.53 10.69 -5.01
C PHE A 66 11.46 11.87 -4.76
N THR A 67 11.31 12.48 -3.59
CA THR A 67 12.15 13.62 -3.17
C THR A 67 13.14 13.26 -2.07
N ASP A 68 13.11 12.01 -1.59
CA ASP A 68 14.06 11.47 -0.63
C ASP A 68 14.77 10.24 -1.21
N SER A 69 16.08 10.16 -0.98
CA SER A 69 16.95 9.12 -1.56
C SER A 69 16.83 7.74 -0.89
N SER A 70 16.22 7.68 0.29
CA SER A 70 15.94 6.41 0.98
C SER A 70 14.78 5.62 0.36
N CYS A 71 13.95 6.26 -0.47
CA CYS A 71 12.74 5.69 -1.05
C CYS A 71 13.02 4.73 -2.20
N GLY A 72 12.12 3.75 -2.40
CA GLY A 72 12.24 2.76 -3.46
C GLY A 72 12.09 1.33 -2.98
N VAL A 73 12.64 0.41 -3.76
CA VAL A 73 12.61 -1.02 -3.47
C VAL A 73 13.74 -1.38 -2.52
N ILE A 74 13.40 -1.99 -1.39
CA ILE A 74 14.32 -2.46 -0.36
C ILE A 74 14.24 -3.98 -0.35
N ASN A 75 15.35 -4.64 -0.69
CA ASN A 75 15.48 -6.09 -0.55
C ASN A 75 15.86 -6.39 0.90
N VAL A 76 14.95 -7.02 1.62
CA VAL A 76 15.10 -7.41 3.02
C VAL A 76 15.83 -8.74 3.07
N HIS A 77 17.01 -8.72 3.69
CA HIS A 77 17.84 -9.91 3.91
C HIS A 77 18.01 -10.22 5.39
N ASP A 78 18.08 -9.19 6.22
CA ASP A 78 18.24 -9.24 7.67
C ASP A 78 17.44 -8.09 8.31
N ASP A 79 17.37 -8.08 9.64
CA ASP A 79 16.74 -6.99 10.41
C ASP A 79 17.41 -5.64 10.16
N GLY A 80 16.61 -4.58 10.15
CA GLY A 80 17.13 -3.23 9.91
C GLY A 80 16.13 -2.13 10.25
N VAL A 81 16.60 -0.90 10.13
CA VAL A 81 15.79 0.30 10.33
C VAL A 81 15.67 1.03 9.01
N LEU A 82 14.44 1.42 8.68
CA LEU A 82 14.13 2.24 7.52
C LEU A 82 13.64 3.61 7.99
N SER A 83 14.25 4.66 7.48
CA SER A 83 13.86 6.04 7.79
C SER A 83 14.14 6.94 6.60
N LEU A 84 13.46 8.09 6.57
CA LEU A 84 13.80 9.16 5.63
C LEU A 84 15.26 9.59 5.83
N SER A 85 15.92 10.03 4.75
CA SER A 85 17.32 10.45 4.78
C SER A 85 17.57 11.66 5.68
N THR A 86 16.54 12.48 5.92
CA THR A 86 16.61 13.65 6.80
C THR A 86 16.38 13.34 8.27
N PHE A 87 15.92 12.13 8.61
CA PHE A 87 15.58 11.79 9.99
C PHE A 87 16.83 11.71 10.89
N PRO A 88 16.81 12.22 12.14
CA PRO A 88 15.66 12.75 12.90
C PRO A 88 15.39 14.25 12.73
N GLU A 89 16.10 14.93 11.84
CA GLU A 89 15.97 16.38 11.66
C GLU A 89 14.64 16.75 11.00
N PRO A 90 14.13 17.97 11.26
CA PRO A 90 12.92 18.47 10.60
C PRO A 90 13.07 18.55 9.09
N ARG A 91 11.97 18.29 8.38
CA ARG A 91 11.92 18.44 6.93
C ARG A 91 11.80 19.93 6.57
N GLU A 92 12.72 20.43 5.75
CA GLU A 92 12.61 21.79 5.19
C GLU A 92 11.71 21.85 3.93
N LYS A 93 11.43 20.68 3.32
CA LYS A 93 10.72 20.55 2.04
C LYS A 93 9.71 19.42 2.07
N THR A 94 8.70 19.51 1.21
CA THR A 94 7.72 18.44 1.00
C THR A 94 8.42 17.15 0.59
N THR A 95 8.13 16.08 1.34
CA THR A 95 8.66 14.75 1.06
C THR A 95 7.58 13.89 0.43
N PHE A 96 7.87 13.33 -0.74
CA PHE A 96 7.07 12.27 -1.34
C PHE A 96 7.93 11.01 -1.41
N CYS A 97 7.52 9.97 -0.70
CA CYS A 97 8.28 8.74 -0.52
C CYS A 97 7.36 7.53 -0.54
N GLN A 98 7.81 6.46 -1.18
CA GLN A 98 7.20 5.14 -1.08
C GLN A 98 8.33 4.12 -0.96
N TRP A 99 8.20 3.23 0.01
CA TRP A 99 9.06 2.06 0.18
C TRP A 99 8.31 0.80 -0.21
N LEU A 100 8.97 -0.08 -0.94
CA LEU A 100 8.51 -1.43 -1.24
C LEU A 100 9.51 -2.40 -0.61
N LEU A 101 9.06 -3.18 0.37
CA LEU A 101 9.89 -4.17 1.04
C LEU A 101 9.66 -5.53 0.36
N GLU A 102 10.72 -6.14 -0.16
CA GLU A 102 10.67 -7.43 -0.85
C GLU A 102 11.71 -8.38 -0.25
N SER A 103 11.45 -9.69 -0.29
CA SER A 103 12.42 -10.72 0.04
C SER A 103 12.59 -11.66 -1.13
N SER A 104 13.83 -12.11 -1.37
CA SER A 104 14.11 -13.17 -2.32
C SER A 104 13.66 -14.56 -1.84
N ASP A 105 13.41 -14.71 -0.53
CA ASP A 105 12.85 -15.94 0.05
C ASP A 105 11.31 -15.88 -0.02
N PRO A 106 10.65 -16.75 -0.80
CA PRO A 106 9.20 -16.76 -0.96
C PRO A 106 8.44 -17.15 0.32
N TRP A 107 9.13 -17.67 1.34
CA TRP A 107 8.54 -18.04 2.62
C TRP A 107 8.86 -17.04 3.73
N ALA A 108 9.61 -15.98 3.43
CA ALA A 108 9.92 -14.95 4.40
C ALA A 108 8.67 -14.13 4.75
N MET A 109 8.50 -13.90 6.05
CA MET A 109 7.53 -12.94 6.57
C MET A 109 8.28 -11.70 7.01
N ILE A 110 7.94 -10.54 6.43
CA ILE A 110 8.55 -9.26 6.79
C ILE A 110 7.66 -8.63 7.88
N GLU A 111 8.18 -8.52 9.09
CA GLU A 111 7.52 -7.83 10.20
C GLU A 111 7.99 -6.37 10.23
N VAL A 112 7.05 -5.42 10.33
CA VAL A 112 7.34 -4.00 10.36
C VAL A 112 6.72 -3.38 11.60
N SER A 113 7.53 -2.68 12.39
CA SER A 113 7.06 -1.86 13.51
C SER A 113 7.45 -0.40 13.29
N VAL A 114 6.55 0.50 13.66
CA VAL A 114 6.78 1.95 13.55
C VAL A 114 7.26 2.46 14.91
N GLU A 115 8.56 2.68 15.05
CA GLU A 115 9.13 3.19 16.30
C GLU A 115 8.85 4.68 16.52
N ARG A 116 9.02 5.50 15.48
CA ARG A 116 8.88 6.96 15.53
C ARG A 116 8.21 7.48 14.27
N LEU A 117 7.17 8.29 14.45
CA LEU A 117 6.40 8.88 13.37
C LEU A 117 6.14 10.36 13.66
N GLY A 118 6.78 11.23 12.88
CA GLY A 118 6.60 12.68 12.93
C GLY A 118 5.80 13.17 11.72
N LEU A 119 4.47 13.16 11.84
CA LEU A 119 3.56 13.77 10.87
C LEU A 119 3.09 15.12 11.41
N ASP A 120 2.94 16.12 10.53
CA ASP A 120 2.31 17.39 10.88
C ASP A 120 0.85 17.16 11.28
N GLY A 121 0.63 16.98 12.59
CA GLY A 121 -0.66 16.56 13.12
C GLY A 121 -0.83 16.68 14.65
N GLU A 122 0.06 17.38 15.35
CA GLU A 122 -0.28 17.81 16.72
C GLU A 122 -1.26 18.99 16.63
N ASP A 123 -2.36 18.94 17.38
CA ASP A 123 -3.45 19.94 17.44
C ASP A 123 -4.38 20.09 16.21
N VAL A 124 -4.67 18.99 15.49
CA VAL A 124 -5.65 19.01 14.38
C VAL A 124 -7.06 19.20 14.94
N ARG A 125 -7.66 20.38 14.67
CA ARG A 125 -9.06 20.67 15.02
C ARG A 125 -10.00 19.71 14.29
N PRO A 126 -11.17 19.35 14.87
CA PRO A 126 -12.19 18.58 14.17
C PRO A 126 -12.52 19.22 12.81
N GLY A 127 -12.33 18.48 11.71
CA GLY A 127 -12.58 18.96 10.34
C GLY A 127 -11.38 19.59 9.62
N ALA A 128 -10.20 19.66 10.23
CA ALA A 128 -8.98 20.10 9.54
C ALA A 128 -8.42 18.99 8.61
N ARG A 129 -7.88 19.40 7.46
CA ARG A 129 -7.18 18.50 6.52
C ARG A 129 -5.80 18.16 7.08
N CYS A 130 -5.45 16.87 7.11
CA CYS A 130 -4.09 16.43 7.34
C CYS A 130 -3.20 16.90 6.18
N ASN A 131 -2.03 17.47 6.52
CA ASN A 131 -1.04 17.87 5.53
C ASN A 131 -0.11 16.70 5.18
N ASP A 132 0.21 15.88 6.18
CA ASP A 132 1.05 14.71 6.06
C ASP A 132 0.25 13.42 6.22
N PHE A 133 0.58 12.40 5.42
CA PHE A 133 -0.06 11.09 5.45
C PHE A 133 1.02 10.01 5.45
N PHE A 134 0.83 9.00 6.30
CA PHE A 134 1.57 7.75 6.26
C PHE A 134 0.57 6.61 6.07
N THR A 135 0.86 5.72 5.13
CA THR A 135 0.00 4.57 4.85
C THR A 135 0.89 3.36 4.61
N ALA A 136 0.56 2.25 5.25
CA ALA A 136 1.23 0.97 5.10
C ALA A 136 0.21 -0.06 4.59
N PHE A 137 0.64 -0.94 3.68
CA PHE A 137 -0.18 -2.00 3.12
C PHE A 137 0.55 -3.33 3.27
N GLY A 138 -0.15 -4.39 3.64
CA GLY A 138 0.38 -5.74 3.83
C GLY A 138 -0.73 -6.77 3.96
N GLU A 139 -0.38 -8.07 3.92
CA GLU A 139 -1.36 -9.17 3.99
C GLU A 139 -2.04 -9.28 5.37
N GLN A 140 -1.44 -8.68 6.40
CA GLN A 140 -2.07 -8.40 7.69
C GLN A 140 -1.84 -6.92 8.05
N GLU A 141 -2.90 -6.12 7.89
CA GLU A 141 -2.98 -4.77 8.41
C GLU A 141 -3.16 -4.85 9.94
N GLN A 142 -2.10 -4.58 10.70
CA GLN A 142 -2.27 -4.26 12.12
C GLN A 142 -2.84 -2.85 12.22
N VAL A 143 -4.15 -2.77 12.46
CA VAL A 143 -4.79 -1.57 12.98
C VAL A 143 -4.15 -1.31 14.36
N GLY A 144 -3.47 -0.17 14.50
CA GLY A 144 -2.91 0.25 15.78
C GLY A 144 -3.99 0.45 16.86
N PRO A 145 -3.61 0.51 18.15
CA PRO A 145 -4.57 0.71 19.25
C PRO A 145 -5.30 2.06 19.22
#